data_AF-A0A5F5XJ62-F1
#
_entry.id   AF-A0A5F5XJ62-F1
#
_cell.length_a   1.000
_cell.length_b   1.000
_cell.length_c   1.000
_cell.angle_alpha   90.00
_cell.angle_beta   90.00
_cell.angle_gamma   90.00
#
_symmetry.space_group_name_H-M   'P 1'
#
loop_
_entity.id
_entity.type
_entity.pdbx_description
1 polymer ?
#
loop_
_entity_poly.entity_id
_entity_poly.type
_entity_poly.pdbx_seq_one_letter_code
_entity_poly.pdbx_strand_id
1 'polypeptide(L)'
;MSATRAKKVKMATKSCPGCDQQVPVACKSCPCGYIFISRKLLNAKHPEKSPPSTEKQEKEIDIYANLSDEKAFVFSVALAEINRKIINQRLIL
;
A
#
# COMPACT_ATOMS: atom_id res chain seq x y z
N MET A 1 -31.79 -4.77 -45.26
CA MET A 1 -31.45 -4.12 -43.98
C MET A 1 -30.70 -5.13 -43.13
N SER A 2 -29.36 -5.08 -43.13
CA SER A 2 -28.52 -6.09 -42.46
C SER A 2 -28.32 -5.73 -40.99
N ALA A 3 -28.89 -6.53 -40.08
CA ALA A 3 -28.71 -6.41 -38.64
C ALA A 3 -27.29 -6.86 -38.24
N THR A 4 -26.43 -5.92 -37.88
CA THR A 4 -25.12 -6.20 -37.28
C THR A 4 -25.33 -6.76 -35.87
N ARG A 5 -25.18 -8.08 -35.70
CA ARG A 5 -25.16 -8.73 -34.38
C ARG A 5 -23.87 -8.32 -33.64
N ALA A 6 -23.96 -7.28 -32.82
CA ALA A 6 -22.90 -6.95 -31.87
C ALA A 6 -22.71 -8.13 -30.89
N LYS A 7 -21.55 -8.80 -30.94
CA LYS A 7 -21.19 -9.86 -29.99
C LYS A 7 -21.04 -9.24 -28.61
N LYS A 8 -22.03 -9.44 -27.74
CA LYS A 8 -22.01 -9.03 -26.33
C LYS A 8 -20.93 -9.84 -25.60
N VAL A 9 -19.80 -9.19 -25.30
CA VAL A 9 -18.73 -9.79 -24.49
C VAL A 9 -19.29 -10.07 -23.10
N LYS A 10 -19.19 -11.34 -22.65
CA LYS A 10 -19.57 -11.72 -21.30
C LYS A 10 -18.54 -11.13 -20.34
N MET A 11 -19.01 -10.27 -19.44
CA MET A 11 -18.19 -9.64 -18.42
C MET A 11 -17.68 -10.71 -17.44
N ALA A 12 -16.37 -10.74 -17.15
CA ALA A 12 -15.82 -11.63 -16.15
C ALA A 12 -16.32 -11.24 -14.75
N THR A 13 -16.79 -12.20 -13.98
CA THR A 13 -17.30 -12.03 -12.61
C THR A 13 -16.38 -12.70 -11.59
N LYS A 14 -16.36 -12.17 -10.36
CA LYS A 14 -15.71 -12.74 -9.18
C LYS A 14 -16.74 -12.86 -8.05
N SER A 15 -16.62 -13.87 -7.21
CA SER A 15 -17.49 -14.05 -6.04
C SER A 15 -17.06 -13.15 -4.88
N CYS A 16 -18.02 -12.52 -4.22
CA CYS A 16 -17.79 -11.71 -3.02
C CYS A 16 -17.59 -12.61 -1.79
N PRO A 17 -16.49 -12.52 -1.03
CA PRO A 17 -16.31 -13.36 0.17
C PRO A 17 -17.21 -12.96 1.35
N GLY A 18 -17.89 -11.81 1.29
CA GLY A 18 -18.81 -11.38 2.35
C GLY A 18 -20.25 -11.85 2.19
N CYS A 19 -20.69 -12.18 0.97
CA CYS A 19 -22.08 -12.58 0.69
C CYS A 19 -22.24 -13.52 -0.50
N ASP A 20 -21.14 -14.05 -1.04
CA ASP A 20 -21.03 -14.93 -2.22
C ASP A 20 -21.65 -14.42 -3.52
N GLN A 21 -22.10 -13.17 -3.54
CA GLN A 21 -22.64 -12.51 -4.73
C GLN A 21 -21.60 -12.47 -5.85
N GLN A 22 -21.98 -12.86 -7.07
CA GLN A 22 -21.15 -12.63 -8.26
C GLN A 22 -21.14 -11.15 -8.63
N VAL A 23 -19.96 -10.54 -8.62
CA VAL A 23 -19.72 -9.13 -8.93
C VAL A 23 -18.74 -9.03 -10.10
N PRO A 24 -18.88 -8.07 -11.03
CA PRO A 24 -17.87 -7.85 -12.06
C PRO A 24 -16.45 -7.72 -11.51
N VAL A 25 -15.48 -8.27 -12.23
CA VAL A 25 -14.05 -8.18 -11.85
C VAL A 25 -13.61 -6.72 -11.69
N ALA A 26 -14.16 -5.80 -12.50
CA ALA A 26 -13.86 -4.36 -12.45
C ALA A 26 -14.41 -3.61 -11.21
N CYS A 27 -15.39 -4.16 -10.50
CA CYS A 27 -15.96 -3.49 -9.33
C CYS A 27 -14.97 -3.50 -8.16
N LYS A 28 -14.72 -2.32 -7.58
CA LYS A 28 -13.87 -2.12 -6.39
C LYS A 28 -14.59 -2.43 -5.07
N SER A 29 -15.91 -2.53 -5.10
CA SER A 29 -16.76 -2.85 -3.95
C SER A 29 -17.94 -3.72 -4.38
N CYS A 30 -18.44 -4.52 -3.45
CA CYS A 30 -19.69 -5.26 -3.55
C CYS A 30 -20.83 -4.41 -2.96
N PRO A 31 -22.06 -4.52 -3.47
CA PRO A 31 -23.23 -3.88 -2.87
C PRO A 31 -23.49 -4.28 -1.40
N CYS A 32 -22.96 -5.41 -0.92
CA CYS A 32 -23.04 -5.77 0.50
C CYS A 32 -22.11 -4.94 1.40
N GLY A 33 -21.27 -4.08 0.83
CA GLY A 33 -20.28 -3.28 1.56
C GLY A 33 -18.86 -3.87 1.55
N TYR A 34 -18.66 -5.08 1.05
CA TYR A 34 -17.31 -5.67 0.95
C TYR A 34 -16.46 -4.95 -0.09
N ILE A 35 -15.21 -4.64 0.26
CA ILE A 35 -14.31 -3.82 -0.57
C ILE A 35 -13.19 -4.69 -1.16
N PHE A 36 -13.10 -4.76 -2.49
CA PHE A 36 -12.12 -5.55 -3.24
C PHE A 36 -10.82 -4.78 -3.57
N ILE A 37 -10.53 -3.67 -2.87
CA ILE A 37 -9.44 -2.74 -3.22
C ILE A 37 -8.10 -3.49 -3.35
N SER A 38 -7.45 -3.36 -4.51
CA SER A 38 -6.06 -3.78 -4.67
C SER A 38 -5.14 -2.85 -3.88
N ARG A 39 -4.18 -3.43 -3.17
CA ARG A 39 -3.21 -2.74 -2.28
C ARG A 39 -2.55 -1.51 -2.93
N LYS A 40 -2.33 -1.51 -4.25
CA LYS A 40 -1.76 -0.39 -5.02
C LYS A 40 -2.57 0.92 -4.99
N LEU A 41 -3.88 0.87 -4.73
CA LEU A 41 -4.75 2.05 -4.69
C LEU A 41 -4.93 2.64 -3.28
N LEU A 42 -4.60 1.91 -2.21
CA LEU A 42 -4.64 2.44 -0.84
C LEU A 42 -3.47 3.39 -0.54
N ASN A 43 -2.33 3.22 -1.23
CA ASN A 43 -1.16 4.08 -1.04
C ASN A 43 -1.26 5.45 -1.72
N ALA A 44 -2.31 5.72 -2.50
CA ALA A 44 -2.41 6.96 -3.29
C ALA A 44 -2.98 8.17 -2.50
N LYS A 45 -3.54 7.99 -1.30
CA LYS A 45 -3.98 9.09 -0.42
C LYS A 45 -3.99 8.71 1.08
N HIS A 46 -2.82 8.62 1.72
CA HIS A 46 -2.54 9.07 3.11
C HIS A 46 -1.10 8.62 3.49
N PRO A 47 -0.21 9.48 4.01
CA PRO A 47 0.81 9.01 4.92
C PRO A 47 0.14 8.78 6.29
N GLU A 48 0.26 7.58 6.85
CA GLU A 48 -0.04 7.25 8.26
C GLU A 48 -1.53 7.13 8.66
N LYS A 49 -2.04 5.89 8.67
CA LYS A 49 -2.87 5.26 9.74
C LYS A 49 -3.41 3.89 9.28
N SER A 50 -2.75 2.83 9.75
CA SER A 50 -3.20 1.41 9.72
C SER A 50 -4.30 1.19 10.80
N PRO A 51 -5.23 0.20 10.68
CA PRO A 51 -4.98 -1.26 10.61
C PRO A 51 -5.99 -2.01 9.68
N PRO A 52 -6.13 -3.37 9.63
CA PRO A 52 -5.45 -4.45 10.35
C PRO A 52 -4.88 -5.58 9.44
N SER A 53 -3.82 -6.25 9.88
CA SER A 53 -3.52 -7.61 9.43
C SER A 53 -2.63 -8.33 10.43
N THR A 54 -3.22 -9.29 11.13
CA THR A 54 -2.57 -10.50 11.63
C THR A 54 -1.82 -11.20 10.48
N GLU A 55 -0.50 -11.34 10.59
CA GLU A 55 0.24 -12.57 10.35
C GLU A 55 1.76 -12.31 10.42
N LYS A 56 2.39 -12.88 11.46
CA LYS A 56 3.80 -13.26 11.60
C LYS A 56 4.79 -12.61 10.61
N GLN A 57 5.22 -11.39 10.94
CA GLN A 57 6.58 -10.94 10.64
C GLN A 57 7.14 -10.44 11.96
N GLU A 58 8.32 -10.93 12.31
CA GLU A 58 9.14 -10.40 13.39
C GLU A 58 9.16 -8.89 13.22
N LYS A 59 8.43 -8.20 14.10
CA LYS A 59 8.32 -6.75 14.05
C LYS A 59 9.75 -6.26 14.20
N GLU A 60 10.31 -5.67 13.16
CA GLU A 60 11.32 -4.65 13.36
C GLU A 60 10.62 -3.63 14.26
N ILE A 61 10.87 -3.75 15.56
CA ILE A 61 10.36 -2.83 16.54
C ILE A 61 11.04 -1.54 16.14
N ASP A 62 10.29 -0.64 15.51
CA ASP A 62 10.78 0.70 15.26
C ASP A 62 10.91 1.37 16.62
N ILE A 63 12.07 1.13 17.25
CA ILE A 63 12.46 1.66 18.55
C ILE A 63 12.41 3.19 18.53
N TYR A 64 12.47 3.80 17.33
CA TYR A 64 12.41 5.24 17.12
C TYR A 64 10.99 5.77 16.85
N ALA A 65 9.96 4.92 16.73
CA ALA A 65 8.58 5.36 16.47
C ALA A 65 7.93 6.15 17.61
N ASN A 66 8.46 6.08 18.85
CA ASN A 66 8.02 6.90 19.99
C ASN A 66 8.96 8.07 20.28
N LEU A 67 9.89 8.35 19.38
CA LEU A 67 10.83 9.44 19.57
C LEU A 67 10.18 10.77 19.15
N SER A 68 10.23 11.78 20.02
CA SER A 68 9.72 13.13 19.70
C SER A 68 10.38 13.69 18.43
N ASP A 69 9.63 14.46 17.63
CA ASP A 69 10.09 15.03 16.35
C ASP A 69 11.44 15.77 16.47
N GLU A 70 11.66 16.48 17.57
CA GLU A 70 12.93 17.18 17.85
C GLU A 70 14.13 16.22 17.97
N LYS A 71 13.92 15.06 18.61
CA LYS A 71 14.98 14.06 18.75
C LYS A 71 15.20 13.32 17.44
N ALA A 72 14.13 13.02 16.68
CA ALA A 72 14.24 12.45 15.34
C ALA A 72 15.02 13.37 14.39
N PHE A 73 14.80 14.68 14.47
CA PHE A 73 15.55 15.68 13.71
C PHE A 73 17.05 15.67 14.08
N VAL A 74 17.39 15.68 15.38
CA VAL A 74 18.78 15.63 15.83
C VAL A 74 19.49 14.35 15.34
N PHE A 75 18.84 13.19 15.41
CA PHE A 75 19.42 11.95 14.88
C PHE A 75 19.58 11.99 13.36
N SER A 76 18.60 12.53 12.63
CA SER A 76 18.67 12.66 11.18
C SER A 76 19.86 13.51 10.74
N VAL A 77 20.09 14.64 11.43
CA VAL A 77 21.25 15.52 11.18
C VAL A 77 22.56 14.80 11.50
N ALA A 78 22.65 14.11 12.64
CA ALA A 78 23.85 13.39 13.04
C ALA A 78 24.20 12.26 12.05
N LEU A 79 23.21 11.50 11.62
CA LEU A 79 23.38 10.42 10.63
C LEU A 79 23.81 10.97 9.27
N ALA A 80 23.23 12.09 8.83
CA ALA A 80 23.63 12.74 7.58
C ALA A 80 25.09 13.19 7.61
N GLU A 81 25.55 13.77 8.72
CA GLU A 81 26.94 14.20 8.89
C GLU A 81 27.92 13.00 8.90
N ILE A 82 27.56 11.90 9.58
CA ILE A 82 28.36 10.66 9.57
C ILE A 82 28.44 10.08 8.14
N ASN A 83 27.30 9.98 7.45
CA ASN A 83 27.25 9.46 6.09
C ASN A 83 28.10 10.31 5.13
N ARG A 84 28.06 11.64 5.28
CA ARG A 84 28.91 12.56 4.52
C ARG A 84 30.39 12.31 4.79
N LYS A 85 30.79 12.11 6.05
CA LYS A 85 32.17 11.78 6.41
C LYS A 85 32.62 10.43 5.85
N ILE A 86 31.78 9.39 5.90
CA ILE A 86 32.11 8.07 5.36
C ILE A 86 32.33 8.14 3.84
N ILE A 87 31.44 8.82 3.11
CA ILE A 87 31.54 8.94 1.65
C ILE A 87 32.79 9.74 1.27
N ASN A 88 33.04 10.86 1.94
CA ASN A 88 34.23 11.67 1.67
C ASN A 88 35.53 10.94 2.02
N GLN A 89 35.55 10.13 3.08
CA GLN A 89 36.71 9.29 3.39
C GLN A 89 36.91 8.16 2.36
N ARG A 90 35.82 7.58 1.81
CA ARG A 90 35.88 6.58 0.73
C ARG A 90 36.31 7.14 -0.63
N LEU A 91 36.20 8.46 -0.83
CA LEU A 91 36.65 9.13 -2.07
C LEU A 91 38.13 9.57 -2.00
N ILE A 92 38.75 9.50 -0.82
CA ILE A 92 40.14 9.90 -0.58
C ILE A 92 41.09 8.67 -0.52
N LEU A 93 40.55 7.46 -0.51
CA LEU A 93 41.30 6.19 -0.54
C LEU A 93 41.32 5.57 -1.95
#